data_AF-A0A917U8Z4-F1
#
_entry.id   AF-A0A917U8Z4-F1
#
_cell.length_a   1.000
_cell.length_b   1.000
_cell.length_c   1.000
_cell.angle_alpha   90.00
_cell.angle_beta   90.00
_cell.angle_gamma   90.00
#
_symmetry.space_group_name_H-M   'P 1'
#
loop_
_entity.id
_entity.type
_entity.pdbx_description
1 polymer ?
#
loop_
_entity_poly.entity_id
_entity_poly.type
_entity_poly.pdbx_seq_one_letter_code
_entity_poly.pdbx_strand_id
1 'polypeptide(L)'
;MRTAVARPGVSTAVGLPARRRCRCSEQDRQSDRWLRLADRNAVAILDDELLYLLASRNVQLAREAGALTTLPDSLRFLSITSGLMGELARAGEAPAITQATGGVQLWHAHVILSAWRGDQAETTALNAITAQDVAFSDEGTEAALAQYAMAVPHNGRGNYPAAQDAAARAWQSQELSLSNLVHFELIESAARAGLRRVATPRTPTPGRPRTAPHRPRAAVGHGRGGVRRARRPRITRHR
;
A
#
# COMPACT_ATOMS: atom_id res chain seq x y z
N MET A 1 45.76 -51.94 2.72
CA MET A 1 44.66 -52.20 3.68
C MET A 1 43.54 -51.20 3.44
N ARG A 2 42.49 -51.62 2.71
CA ARG A 2 41.27 -50.85 2.45
C ARG A 2 40.14 -51.58 3.19
N THR A 3 39.59 -50.99 4.23
CA THR A 3 38.43 -51.53 4.94
C THR A 3 37.16 -50.97 4.32
N ALA A 4 36.41 -51.86 3.66
CA ALA A 4 35.05 -51.65 3.22
C ALA A 4 34.11 -51.62 4.44
N VAL A 5 33.25 -50.61 4.52
CA VAL A 5 32.11 -50.60 5.46
C VAL A 5 30.83 -50.82 4.66
N ALA A 6 30.11 -51.84 5.08
CA ALA A 6 28.91 -52.39 4.48
C ALA A 6 27.71 -51.42 4.57
N ARG A 7 26.88 -51.43 3.52
CA ARG A 7 25.53 -50.86 3.53
C ARG A 7 24.55 -51.89 4.09
N PRO A 8 23.66 -51.53 5.02
CA PRO A 8 22.31 -52.08 5.06
C PRO A 8 21.39 -51.16 4.22
N GLY A 9 20.43 -51.63 3.43
CA GLY A 9 19.50 -52.72 3.72
C GLY A 9 18.11 -52.10 3.84
N VAL A 10 17.20 -52.53 2.96
CA VAL A 10 15.90 -51.96 2.56
C VAL A 10 14.82 -52.02 3.66
N SER A 11 13.72 -51.26 3.45
CA SER A 11 12.39 -51.22 4.12
C SER A 11 12.25 -50.10 5.15
N THR A 12 11.25 -49.20 5.09
CA THR A 12 9.85 -49.42 4.68
C THR A 12 9.30 -48.13 4.06
N ALA A 13 8.82 -48.20 2.82
CA ALA A 13 8.03 -47.13 2.23
C ALA A 13 6.68 -47.06 2.95
N VAL A 14 6.56 -46.18 3.94
CA VAL A 14 5.26 -45.75 4.45
C VAL A 14 4.56 -45.06 3.29
N GLY A 15 3.48 -45.67 2.80
CA GLY A 15 2.68 -45.17 1.69
C GLY A 15 2.19 -43.76 1.98
N LEU A 16 2.82 -42.78 1.32
CA LEU A 16 2.21 -41.46 1.14
C LEU A 16 0.91 -41.70 0.35
N PRO A 17 -0.27 -41.30 0.87
CA PRO A 17 -1.49 -41.40 0.10
C PRO A 17 -1.28 -40.64 -1.20
N ALA A 18 -1.52 -41.34 -2.32
CA ALA A 18 -1.47 -40.77 -3.65
C ALA A 18 -2.26 -39.46 -3.63
N ARG A 19 -1.55 -38.32 -3.75
CA ARG A 19 -2.17 -37.01 -3.89
C ARG A 19 -3.09 -37.10 -5.11
N ARG A 20 -4.41 -37.23 -4.86
CA ARG A 20 -5.42 -37.06 -5.90
C ARG A 20 -5.18 -35.66 -6.46
N ARG A 21 -4.55 -35.57 -7.63
CA ARG A 21 -4.55 -34.33 -8.39
C ARG A 21 -6.00 -34.10 -8.78
N CYS A 22 -6.70 -33.26 -8.00
CA CYS A 22 -7.95 -32.68 -8.45
C CYS A 22 -7.67 -32.04 -9.81
N ARG A 23 -8.26 -32.59 -10.88
CA ARG A 23 -8.29 -31.89 -12.15
C ARG A 23 -9.32 -30.79 -11.97
N CYS A 24 -8.86 -29.57 -11.68
CA CYS A 24 -9.71 -28.40 -11.82
C CYS A 24 -10.22 -28.37 -13.26
N SER A 25 -11.54 -28.24 -13.41
CA SER A 25 -12.16 -28.04 -14.70
C SER A 25 -11.72 -26.69 -15.28
N GLU A 26 -11.86 -26.51 -16.59
CA GLU A 26 -11.59 -25.22 -17.23
C GLU A 26 -12.50 -24.11 -16.67
N GLN A 27 -13.73 -24.48 -16.30
CA GLN A 27 -14.67 -23.59 -15.62
C GLN A 27 -14.15 -23.13 -14.26
N ASP A 28 -13.56 -24.03 -13.45
CA ASP A 28 -12.99 -23.67 -12.14
C ASP A 28 -11.84 -22.67 -12.30
N ARG A 29 -10.95 -22.90 -13.29
CA ARG A 29 -9.84 -21.98 -13.57
C ARG A 29 -10.31 -20.61 -14.04
N GLN A 30 -11.37 -20.58 -14.83
CA GLN A 30 -11.95 -19.34 -15.32
C GLN A 30 -12.65 -18.57 -14.19
N SER A 31 -13.40 -19.25 -13.33
CA SER A 31 -13.96 -18.68 -12.11
C SER A 31 -12.87 -18.09 -11.21
N ASP A 32 -11.79 -18.83 -10.95
CA ASP A 32 -10.66 -18.35 -10.16
C ASP A 32 -10.01 -17.09 -10.78
N ARG A 33 -9.92 -17.02 -12.10
CA ARG A 33 -9.38 -15.84 -12.80
C ARG A 33 -10.27 -14.62 -12.61
N TRP A 34 -11.59 -14.78 -12.70
CA TRP A 34 -12.54 -13.68 -12.49
C TRP A 34 -12.56 -13.22 -11.04
N LEU A 35 -12.46 -14.14 -10.07
CA LEU A 35 -12.34 -13.78 -8.66
C LEU A 35 -11.09 -12.93 -8.40
N ARG A 36 -9.92 -13.35 -8.91
CA ARG A 36 -8.70 -12.54 -8.78
C ARG A 36 -8.80 -11.16 -9.44
N LEU A 37 -9.53 -11.04 -10.55
CA LEU A 37 -9.78 -9.75 -11.19
C LEU A 37 -10.71 -8.88 -10.33
N ALA A 38 -11.79 -9.46 -9.78
CA ALA A 38 -12.70 -8.77 -8.88
C ALA A 38 -11.96 -8.26 -7.63
N ASP A 39 -11.13 -9.09 -7.02
CA ASP A 39 -10.31 -8.74 -5.85
C ASP A 39 -9.42 -7.53 -6.12
N ARG A 40 -8.67 -7.52 -7.25
CA ARG A 40 -7.82 -6.38 -7.63
C ARG A 40 -8.60 -5.10 -7.87
N ASN A 41 -9.77 -5.20 -8.51
CA ASN A 41 -10.63 -4.05 -8.75
C ASN A 41 -11.23 -3.50 -7.44
N ALA A 42 -11.66 -4.37 -6.54
CA ALA A 42 -12.17 -3.99 -5.22
C ALA A 42 -11.11 -3.22 -4.41
N VAL A 43 -9.85 -3.68 -4.42
CA VAL A 43 -8.75 -2.93 -3.78
C VAL A 43 -8.47 -1.63 -4.50
N ALA A 44 -8.52 -1.62 -5.85
CA ALA A 44 -8.29 -0.39 -6.60
C ALA A 44 -9.35 0.67 -6.29
N ILE A 45 -10.63 0.32 -6.17
CA ILE A 45 -11.66 1.31 -5.85
C ILE A 45 -11.80 1.58 -4.35
N LEU A 46 -11.15 0.78 -3.49
CA LEU A 46 -11.18 0.86 -2.03
C LEU A 46 -12.61 0.81 -1.47
N ASP A 47 -13.44 -0.04 -2.08
CA ASP A 47 -14.79 -0.33 -1.63
C ASP A 47 -14.70 -1.36 -0.51
N ASP A 48 -14.84 -0.91 0.72
CA ASP A 48 -14.69 -1.69 1.95
C ASP A 48 -15.72 -2.82 2.04
N GLU A 49 -16.96 -2.56 1.65
CA GLU A 49 -18.03 -3.55 1.61
C GLU A 49 -17.73 -4.65 0.58
N LEU A 50 -17.32 -4.26 -0.63
CA LEU A 50 -16.98 -5.20 -1.70
C LEU A 50 -15.74 -6.02 -1.35
N LEU A 51 -14.72 -5.40 -0.74
CA LEU A 51 -13.51 -6.07 -0.26
C LEU A 51 -13.86 -7.17 0.75
N TYR A 52 -14.69 -6.85 1.74
CA TYR A 52 -15.10 -7.81 2.77
C TYR A 52 -15.93 -8.96 2.19
N LEU A 53 -16.89 -8.63 1.32
CA LEU A 53 -17.76 -9.60 0.66
C LEU A 53 -16.94 -10.60 -0.17
N LEU A 54 -16.07 -10.11 -1.06
CA LEU A 54 -15.24 -10.95 -1.91
C LEU A 54 -14.26 -11.80 -1.09
N ALA A 55 -13.56 -11.21 -0.13
CA ALA A 55 -12.62 -11.94 0.72
C ALA A 55 -13.28 -13.09 1.48
N SER A 56 -14.43 -12.83 2.09
CA SER A 56 -15.18 -13.84 2.84
C SER A 56 -15.71 -14.94 1.90
N ARG A 57 -16.24 -14.55 0.73
CA ARG A 57 -16.81 -15.48 -0.24
C ARG A 57 -15.75 -16.37 -0.88
N ASN A 58 -14.57 -15.85 -1.21
CA ASN A 58 -13.48 -16.60 -1.82
C ASN A 58 -12.98 -17.71 -0.88
N VAL A 59 -12.81 -17.39 0.42
CA VAL A 59 -12.42 -18.38 1.43
C VAL A 59 -13.51 -19.46 1.61
N GLN A 60 -14.78 -19.06 1.63
CA GLN A 60 -15.89 -20.01 1.73
C GLN A 60 -15.90 -20.98 0.54
N LEU A 61 -15.85 -20.46 -0.69
CA LEU A 61 -15.85 -21.26 -1.91
C LEU A 61 -14.66 -22.22 -1.99
N ALA A 62 -13.46 -21.74 -1.64
CA ALA A 62 -12.25 -22.57 -1.64
C ALA A 62 -12.36 -23.73 -0.63
N ARG A 63 -12.98 -23.50 0.53
CA ARG A 63 -13.23 -24.53 1.55
C ARG A 63 -14.31 -25.52 1.11
N GLU A 64 -15.44 -25.04 0.61
CA GLU A 64 -16.55 -25.87 0.12
C GLU A 64 -16.11 -26.80 -1.02
N ALA A 65 -15.26 -26.30 -1.92
CA ALA A 65 -14.71 -27.08 -3.03
C ALA A 65 -13.53 -27.99 -2.64
N GLY A 66 -13.02 -27.89 -1.39
CA GLY A 66 -11.79 -28.58 -0.97
C GLY A 66 -10.56 -28.17 -1.82
N ALA A 67 -10.57 -26.96 -2.37
CA ALA A 67 -9.58 -26.47 -3.32
C ALA A 67 -8.31 -25.98 -2.60
N LEU A 68 -7.49 -26.92 -2.16
CA LEU A 68 -6.25 -26.64 -1.41
C LEU A 68 -5.25 -25.76 -2.18
N THR A 69 -5.35 -25.66 -3.50
CA THR A 69 -4.48 -24.82 -4.33
C THR A 69 -4.91 -23.36 -4.39
N THR A 70 -6.21 -23.06 -4.22
CA THR A 70 -6.77 -21.70 -4.30
C THR A 70 -6.94 -21.06 -2.93
N LEU A 71 -7.17 -21.89 -1.90
CA LEU A 71 -7.34 -21.45 -0.52
C LEU A 71 -6.23 -20.51 -0.01
N PRO A 72 -4.93 -20.74 -0.28
CA PRO A 72 -3.86 -19.82 0.13
C PRO A 72 -4.01 -18.39 -0.41
N ASP A 73 -4.44 -18.24 -1.68
CA ASP A 73 -4.64 -16.94 -2.30
C ASP A 73 -5.91 -16.25 -1.76
N SER A 74 -6.98 -17.00 -1.48
CA SER A 74 -8.16 -16.45 -0.81
C SER A 74 -7.85 -15.98 0.62
N LEU A 75 -7.04 -16.73 1.36
CA LEU A 75 -6.58 -16.33 2.70
C LEU A 75 -5.66 -15.10 2.62
N ARG A 76 -4.81 -15.00 1.60
CA ARG A 76 -4.02 -13.79 1.32
C ARG A 76 -4.91 -12.57 1.17
N PHE A 77 -5.93 -12.68 0.35
CA PHE A 77 -6.82 -11.57 0.08
C PHE A 77 -7.59 -11.16 1.34
N LEU A 78 -8.10 -12.11 2.12
CA LEU A 78 -8.71 -11.85 3.43
C LEU A 78 -7.76 -11.15 4.40
N SER A 79 -6.49 -11.55 4.45
CA SER A 79 -5.47 -10.89 5.27
C SER A 79 -5.29 -9.42 4.89
N ILE A 80 -5.15 -9.13 3.58
CA ILE A 80 -5.02 -7.76 3.08
C ILE A 80 -6.26 -6.95 3.42
N THR A 81 -7.47 -7.48 3.16
CA THR A 81 -8.73 -6.82 3.50
C THR A 81 -8.83 -6.54 4.98
N SER A 82 -8.56 -7.51 5.86
CA SER A 82 -8.55 -7.29 7.31
C SER A 82 -7.54 -6.21 7.71
N GLY A 83 -6.37 -6.17 7.05
CA GLY A 83 -5.41 -5.08 7.21
C GLY A 83 -6.02 -3.73 6.88
N LEU A 84 -6.59 -3.58 5.68
CA LEU A 84 -7.22 -2.35 5.20
C LEU A 84 -8.38 -1.88 6.09
N MET A 85 -9.12 -2.81 6.69
CA MET A 85 -10.20 -2.52 7.65
C MET A 85 -9.70 -2.18 9.07
N GLY A 86 -8.38 -2.22 9.31
CA GLY A 86 -7.76 -1.95 10.62
C GLY A 86 -7.74 -3.16 11.57
N GLU A 87 -8.18 -4.34 11.13
CA GLU A 87 -8.20 -5.58 11.92
C GLU A 87 -6.84 -6.31 11.87
N LEU A 88 -5.76 -5.65 12.33
CA LEU A 88 -4.37 -6.14 12.21
C LEU A 88 -4.09 -7.51 12.87
N ALA A 89 -4.85 -7.86 13.91
CA ALA A 89 -4.76 -9.16 14.57
C ALA A 89 -5.26 -10.27 13.62
N ARG A 90 -6.48 -10.10 13.10
CA ARG A 90 -7.10 -11.02 12.13
C ARG A 90 -6.28 -11.12 10.84
N ALA A 91 -5.73 -9.99 10.40
CA ALA A 91 -4.88 -9.96 9.23
C ALA A 91 -3.61 -10.82 9.39
N GLY A 92 -3.10 -11.00 10.61
CA GLY A 92 -1.94 -11.84 10.90
C GLY A 92 -2.20 -13.35 10.89
N GLU A 93 -3.45 -13.79 11.03
CA GLU A 93 -3.78 -15.22 11.11
C GLU A 93 -3.71 -15.92 9.75
N ALA A 94 -4.22 -15.28 8.71
CA ALA A 94 -4.30 -15.90 7.38
C ALA A 94 -2.92 -16.19 6.75
N PRO A 95 -1.91 -15.28 6.83
CA PRO A 95 -0.54 -15.57 6.38
C PRO A 95 0.11 -16.70 7.17
N ALA A 96 -0.14 -16.80 8.48
CA ALA A 96 0.36 -17.89 9.31
C ALA A 96 -0.23 -19.25 8.88
N ILE A 97 -1.52 -19.29 8.53
CA ILE A 97 -2.17 -20.49 7.98
C ILE A 97 -1.58 -20.84 6.60
N THR A 98 -1.35 -19.85 5.74
CA THR A 98 -0.74 -20.08 4.42
C THR A 98 0.68 -20.63 4.53
N GLN A 99 1.50 -20.09 5.44
CA GLN A 99 2.83 -20.65 5.74
C GLN A 99 2.75 -22.09 6.27
N ALA A 100 1.85 -22.37 7.21
CA ALA A 100 1.68 -23.71 7.79
C ALA A 100 1.17 -24.75 6.78
N THR A 101 0.45 -24.32 5.73
CA THR A 101 -0.10 -25.20 4.68
C THR A 101 0.84 -25.37 3.48
N GLY A 102 2.05 -24.80 3.54
CA GLY A 102 3.03 -24.87 2.46
C GLY A 102 2.63 -24.06 1.22
N GLY A 103 1.72 -23.10 1.37
CA GLY A 103 1.44 -22.11 0.34
C GLY A 103 2.63 -21.15 0.19
N VAL A 104 2.79 -20.57 -1.00
CA VAL A 104 3.84 -19.59 -1.27
C VAL A 104 3.69 -18.45 -0.27
N GLN A 105 4.78 -18.11 0.43
CA GLN A 105 4.79 -17.04 1.42
C GLN A 105 4.26 -15.76 0.77
N LEU A 106 3.23 -15.20 1.38
CA LEU A 106 2.50 -14.06 0.86
C LEU A 106 3.28 -12.79 1.15
N TRP A 107 4.38 -12.60 0.41
CA TRP A 107 5.30 -11.47 0.55
C TRP A 107 4.56 -10.15 0.71
N HIS A 108 3.51 -9.94 -0.10
CA HIS A 108 2.71 -8.71 -0.07
C HIS A 108 1.99 -8.47 1.25
N ALA A 109 1.29 -9.50 1.75
CA ALA A 109 0.54 -9.37 2.99
C ALA A 109 1.49 -9.16 4.17
N HIS A 110 2.63 -9.84 4.17
CA HIS A 110 3.64 -9.68 5.21
C HIS A 110 4.25 -8.28 5.24
N VAL A 111 4.67 -7.77 4.07
CA VAL A 111 5.23 -6.42 3.90
C VAL A 111 4.25 -5.32 4.30
N ILE A 112 2.98 -5.43 3.92
CA ILE A 112 1.96 -4.46 4.32
C ILE A 112 1.72 -4.53 5.83
N LEU A 113 1.61 -5.74 6.39
CA LEU A 113 1.33 -5.91 7.82
C LEU A 113 2.47 -5.44 8.72
N SER A 114 3.73 -5.66 8.35
CA SER A 114 4.88 -5.16 9.11
C SER A 114 4.87 -3.62 9.14
N ALA A 115 4.57 -3.00 7.99
CA ALA A 115 4.48 -1.55 7.87
C ALA A 115 3.36 -0.96 8.73
N TRP A 116 2.18 -1.56 8.70
CA TRP A 116 1.00 -1.08 9.44
C TRP A 116 1.12 -1.31 10.95
N ARG A 117 1.87 -2.35 11.37
CA ARG A 117 2.26 -2.54 12.78
C ARG A 117 3.32 -1.54 13.24
N GLY A 118 3.94 -0.80 12.31
CA GLY A 118 5.01 0.13 12.60
C GLY A 118 6.36 -0.54 12.87
N ASP A 119 6.52 -1.81 12.54
CA ASP A 119 7.77 -2.56 12.67
C ASP A 119 8.76 -2.12 11.59
N GLN A 120 9.56 -1.12 11.94
CA GLN A 120 10.53 -0.52 11.03
C GLN A 120 11.69 -1.47 10.72
N ALA A 121 12.11 -2.29 11.68
CA ALA A 121 13.24 -3.19 11.48
C ALA A 121 12.86 -4.28 10.47
N GLU A 122 11.69 -4.88 10.64
CA GLU A 122 11.15 -5.88 9.72
C GLU A 122 10.88 -5.26 8.34
N THR A 123 10.23 -4.11 8.28
CA THR A 123 9.92 -3.42 7.00
C THR A 123 11.20 -3.05 6.24
N THR A 124 12.24 -2.58 6.93
CA THR A 124 13.52 -2.24 6.29
C THR A 124 14.24 -3.49 5.80
N ALA A 125 14.22 -4.58 6.58
CA ALA A 125 14.80 -5.86 6.18
C ALA A 125 14.11 -6.43 4.93
N LEU A 126 12.77 -6.39 4.89
CA LEU A 126 12.00 -6.83 3.74
C LEU A 126 12.31 -5.98 2.50
N ASN A 127 12.37 -4.65 2.62
CA ASN A 127 12.75 -3.79 1.50
C ASN A 127 14.17 -4.08 0.99
N ALA A 128 15.12 -4.37 1.89
CA ALA A 128 16.48 -4.76 1.51
C ALA A 128 16.52 -6.10 0.76
N ILE A 129 15.70 -7.07 1.17
CA ILE A 129 15.56 -8.36 0.46
C ILE A 129 14.98 -8.11 -0.94
N THR A 130 13.91 -7.32 -1.06
CA THR A 130 13.32 -7.00 -2.37
C THR A 130 14.34 -6.35 -3.32
N ALA A 131 15.18 -5.44 -2.81
CA ALA A 131 16.20 -4.77 -3.61
C ALA A 131 17.36 -5.68 -4.05
N GLN A 132 17.58 -6.82 -3.38
CA GLN A 132 18.66 -7.76 -3.69
C GLN A 132 18.22 -8.93 -4.57
N ASP A 133 16.90 -9.18 -4.67
CA ASP A 133 16.37 -10.29 -5.45
C ASP A 133 16.28 -9.91 -6.93
N VAL A 134 17.12 -10.56 -7.74
CA VAL A 134 17.17 -10.38 -9.20
C VAL A 134 15.87 -10.76 -9.92
N ALA A 135 14.97 -11.48 -9.25
CA ALA A 135 13.64 -11.78 -9.78
C ALA A 135 12.70 -10.55 -9.76
N PHE A 136 13.01 -9.54 -8.94
CA PHE A 136 12.22 -8.32 -8.83
C PHE A 136 12.85 -7.20 -9.63
N SER A 137 12.13 -6.72 -10.64
CA SER A 137 12.51 -5.50 -11.34
C SER A 137 12.34 -4.29 -10.42
N ASP A 138 13.27 -3.34 -10.47
CA ASP A 138 13.21 -2.06 -9.76
C ASP A 138 11.92 -1.26 -10.08
N GLU A 139 11.34 -1.48 -11.26
CA GLU A 139 10.09 -0.87 -11.71
C GLU A 139 8.86 -1.79 -11.49
N GLY A 140 9.10 -2.97 -10.90
CA GLY A 140 8.07 -3.98 -10.67
C GLY A 140 7.15 -3.67 -9.49
N THR A 141 6.01 -4.37 -9.44
CA THR A 141 5.02 -4.25 -8.35
C THR A 141 5.63 -4.52 -6.97
N GLU A 142 6.59 -5.45 -6.88
CA GLU A 142 7.27 -5.79 -5.62
C GLU A 142 8.11 -4.63 -5.07
N ALA A 143 8.90 -3.98 -5.94
CA ALA A 143 9.69 -2.81 -5.58
C ALA A 143 8.78 -1.65 -5.15
N ALA A 144 7.71 -1.40 -5.89
CA ALA A 144 6.72 -0.38 -5.52
C ALA A 144 6.05 -0.71 -4.17
N LEU A 145 5.75 -1.98 -3.90
CA LEU A 145 5.14 -2.39 -2.64
C LEU A 145 6.08 -2.22 -1.45
N ALA A 146 7.36 -2.53 -1.63
CA ALA A 146 8.38 -2.28 -0.63
C ALA A 146 8.54 -0.78 -0.34
N GLN A 147 8.46 0.07 -1.37
CA GLN A 147 8.46 1.53 -1.20
C GLN A 147 7.20 2.03 -0.47
N TYR A 148 6.02 1.47 -0.75
CA TYR A 148 4.80 1.76 0.01
C TYR A 148 4.96 1.40 1.49
N ALA A 149 5.50 0.20 1.77
CA ALA A 149 5.74 -0.27 3.12
C ALA A 149 6.71 0.63 3.90
N MET A 150 7.68 1.25 3.23
CA MET A 150 8.55 2.25 3.86
C MET A 150 7.84 3.59 4.14
N ALA A 151 6.88 3.99 3.29
CA ALA A 151 6.18 5.27 3.44
C ALA A 151 5.32 5.33 4.71
N VAL A 152 4.54 4.26 4.98
CA VAL A 152 3.62 4.15 6.13
C VAL A 152 4.29 4.46 7.49
N PRO A 153 5.36 3.76 7.92
CA PRO A 153 6.00 4.04 9.20
C PRO A 153 6.73 5.38 9.25
N HIS A 154 7.14 5.94 8.10
CA HIS A 154 7.71 7.29 8.04
C HIS A 154 6.63 8.36 8.30
N ASN A 155 5.43 8.19 7.73
CA ASN A 155 4.29 9.06 8.04
C ASN A 155 3.88 8.97 9.50
N GLY A 156 3.72 7.76 10.03
CA GLY A 156 3.35 7.53 11.44
C GLY A 156 4.32 8.16 12.45
N ARG A 157 5.60 8.32 12.09
CA ARG A 157 6.64 8.95 12.93
C ARG A 157 6.83 10.45 12.67
N GLY A 158 6.14 11.01 11.67
CA GLY A 158 6.29 12.41 11.27
C GLY A 158 7.53 12.71 10.42
N ASN A 159 8.22 11.69 9.90
CA ASN A 159 9.30 11.87 8.93
C ASN A 159 8.73 12.06 7.51
N TYR A 160 7.94 13.11 7.34
CA TYR A 160 7.20 13.39 6.12
C TYR A 160 8.06 13.49 4.84
N PRO A 161 9.30 14.03 4.87
CA PRO A 161 10.15 14.02 3.68
C PRO A 161 10.48 12.61 3.19
N ALA A 162 10.90 11.71 4.10
CA ALA A 162 11.21 10.32 3.73
C ALA A 162 9.96 9.56 3.30
N ALA A 163 8.81 9.83 3.94
CA ALA A 163 7.52 9.27 3.54
C ALA A 163 7.14 9.71 2.12
N GLN A 164 7.29 10.99 1.81
CA GLN A 164 6.98 11.56 0.50
C GLN A 164 7.86 10.95 -0.60
N ASP A 165 9.16 10.81 -0.37
CA ASP A 165 10.09 10.22 -1.33
C ASP A 165 9.76 8.74 -1.61
N ALA A 166 9.47 7.96 -0.55
CA ALA A 166 9.09 6.55 -0.69
C ALA A 166 7.72 6.41 -1.40
N ALA A 167 6.73 7.20 -1.02
CA ALA A 167 5.42 7.21 -1.64
C ALA A 167 5.48 7.62 -3.12
N ALA A 168 6.32 8.60 -3.47
CA ALA A 168 6.50 9.03 -4.87
C ALA A 168 7.09 7.92 -5.76
N ARG A 169 8.02 7.10 -5.23
CA ARG A 169 8.56 5.94 -5.95
C ARG A 169 7.50 4.84 -6.11
N ALA A 170 6.77 4.52 -5.04
CA ALA A 170 5.68 3.54 -5.10
C ALA A 170 4.54 3.96 -6.05
N TRP A 171 4.27 5.27 -6.17
CA TRP A 171 3.22 5.80 -7.05
C TRP A 171 3.50 5.56 -8.54
N GLN A 172 4.75 5.33 -8.94
CA GLN A 172 5.10 5.02 -10.33
C GLN A 172 4.60 3.64 -10.78
N SER A 173 4.09 2.81 -9.86
CA SER A 173 3.52 1.50 -10.20
C SER A 173 2.35 1.61 -11.18
N GLN A 174 2.34 0.73 -12.17
CA GLN A 174 1.22 0.51 -13.08
C GLN A 174 0.07 -0.30 -12.44
N GLU A 175 0.31 -0.81 -11.24
CA GLU A 175 -0.68 -1.58 -10.48
C GLU A 175 -1.63 -0.60 -9.76
N LEU A 176 -2.88 -0.54 -10.23
CA LEU A 176 -3.86 0.45 -9.77
C LEU A 176 -4.18 0.32 -8.28
N SER A 177 -4.25 -0.91 -7.75
CA SER A 177 -4.55 -1.17 -6.34
C SER A 177 -3.51 -0.51 -5.43
N LEU A 178 -2.24 -0.70 -5.75
CA LEU A 178 -1.10 -0.16 -5.04
C LEU A 178 -0.95 1.36 -5.24
N SER A 179 -1.14 1.83 -6.47
CA SER A 179 -1.10 3.26 -6.80
C SER A 179 -2.17 4.05 -6.04
N ASN A 180 -3.36 3.47 -5.82
CA ASN A 180 -4.41 4.11 -5.03
C ASN A 180 -4.13 4.06 -3.52
N LEU A 181 -3.59 2.93 -3.00
CA LEU A 181 -3.18 2.83 -1.60
C LEU A 181 -2.06 3.82 -1.24
N VAL A 182 -1.06 4.00 -2.11
CA VAL A 182 0.05 4.91 -1.82
C VAL A 182 -0.38 6.39 -1.84
N HIS A 183 -1.51 6.69 -2.48
CA HIS A 183 -2.02 8.05 -2.57
C HIS A 183 -2.33 8.65 -1.18
N PHE A 184 -2.79 7.82 -0.24
CA PHE A 184 -2.99 8.24 1.15
C PHE A 184 -1.70 8.71 1.80
N GLU A 185 -0.64 7.93 1.67
CA GLU A 185 0.66 8.24 2.25
C GLU A 185 1.27 9.51 1.62
N LEU A 186 1.08 9.68 0.31
CA LEU A 186 1.54 10.87 -0.41
C LEU A 186 0.77 12.14 -0.01
N ILE A 187 -0.56 12.05 0.10
CA ILE A 187 -1.40 13.17 0.56
C ILE A 187 -1.04 13.55 1.99
N GLU A 188 -0.96 12.57 2.89
CA GLU A 188 -0.66 12.84 4.29
C GLU A 188 0.72 13.52 4.45
N SER A 189 1.75 12.94 3.85
CA SER A 189 3.12 13.48 3.91
C SER A 189 3.18 14.90 3.35
N ALA A 190 2.55 15.16 2.20
CA ALA A 190 2.52 16.49 1.58
C ALA A 190 1.77 17.52 2.45
N ALA A 191 0.59 17.16 2.97
CA ALA A 191 -0.21 18.03 3.82
C ALA A 191 0.53 18.39 5.12
N ARG A 192 1.13 17.40 5.77
CA ARG A 192 1.86 17.57 7.03
C ARG A 192 3.21 18.26 6.85
N ALA A 193 3.91 18.03 5.74
CA ALA A 193 5.11 18.79 5.39
C ALA A 193 4.81 20.28 5.17
N GLY A 194 3.66 20.59 4.53
CA GLY A 194 3.16 21.96 4.39
C GLY A 194 2.86 22.62 5.73
N LEU A 195 2.20 21.89 6.65
CA LEU A 195 1.98 22.36 8.02
C LEU A 195 3.30 22.59 8.78
N ARG A 196 4.33 21.76 8.58
CA ARG A 196 5.68 22.02 9.15
C ARG A 196 6.32 23.28 8.57
N ARG A 197 6.20 23.53 7.26
CA ARG A 197 6.71 24.78 6.64
C ARG A 197 6.02 26.02 7.19
N VAL A 198 4.72 25.94 7.49
CA VAL A 198 3.97 27.03 8.13
C VAL A 198 4.29 27.15 9.63
N ALA A 199 4.57 26.03 10.31
CA ALA A 199 4.85 25.96 11.74
C ALA A 199 6.32 26.27 12.11
N THR A 200 7.27 26.21 11.18
CA THR A 200 8.60 26.80 11.41
C THR A 200 8.41 28.31 11.59
N PRO A 201 8.73 28.88 12.77
CA PRO A 201 8.65 30.33 12.94
C PRO A 201 9.56 30.94 11.90
N ARG A 202 8.97 31.68 10.96
CA ARG A 202 9.72 32.52 10.03
C ARG A 202 10.48 33.50 10.91
N THR A 203 11.76 33.23 11.18
CA THR A 203 12.64 34.20 11.84
C THR A 203 12.52 35.48 11.03
N PRO A 204 11.94 36.56 11.59
CA PRO A 204 11.87 37.80 10.86
C PRO A 204 13.31 38.19 10.56
N THR A 205 13.66 38.25 9.28
CA THR A 205 14.90 38.88 8.85
C THR A 205 14.89 40.28 9.46
N PRO A 206 15.90 40.68 10.26
CA PRO A 206 15.93 42.01 10.83
C PRO A 206 15.90 43.00 9.65
N GLY A 207 14.78 43.69 9.55
CA GLY A 207 14.51 44.61 8.46
C GLY A 207 15.60 45.67 8.45
N ARG A 208 16.27 45.82 7.30
CA ARG A 208 17.11 46.99 7.03
C ARG A 208 16.25 48.23 7.30
N PRO A 209 16.71 49.21 8.11
CA PRO A 209 15.88 50.35 8.46
C PRO A 209 15.44 51.08 7.18
N ARG A 210 14.12 51.19 6.98
CA ARG A 210 13.54 51.99 5.90
C ARG A 210 13.86 53.45 6.19
N THR A 211 14.82 54.01 5.45
CA THR A 211 14.99 55.45 5.35
C THR A 211 13.70 56.03 4.76
N ALA A 212 13.02 56.88 5.54
CA ALA A 212 11.85 57.60 5.07
C ALA A 212 12.28 58.67 4.05
N PRO A 213 11.66 58.77 2.87
CA PRO A 213 11.93 59.88 1.98
C PRO A 213 11.18 61.13 2.45
N HIS A 214 11.90 62.24 2.45
CA HIS A 214 11.46 63.61 2.69
C HIS A 214 10.19 63.94 1.88
N ARG A 215 9.13 64.45 2.54
CA ARG A 215 8.00 65.09 1.85
C ARG A 215 8.35 66.55 1.52
N PRO A 216 8.15 67.02 0.29
CA PRO A 216 7.91 68.44 0.03
C PRO A 216 6.41 68.75 0.15
N ARG A 217 6.12 70.01 0.48
CA ARG A 217 4.80 70.54 0.81
C ARG A 217 4.10 71.10 -0.45
N ALA A 218 2.79 70.82 -0.52
CA ALA A 218 1.72 71.53 -1.24
C ALA A 218 1.65 71.49 -2.78
N ALA A 219 0.49 71.08 -3.30
CA ALA A 219 -0.47 71.98 -3.96
C ALA A 219 -1.81 71.26 -4.27
N VAL A 220 -2.86 72.06 -4.32
CA VAL A 220 -4.30 71.73 -4.40
C VAL A 220 -4.70 71.24 -5.80
N GLY A 221 -5.70 70.35 -5.89
CA GLY A 221 -6.39 70.03 -7.15
C GLY A 221 -7.61 69.15 -6.96
N HIS A 222 -8.81 69.73 -7.15
CA HIS A 222 -10.12 69.07 -7.14
C HIS A 222 -10.28 67.99 -8.22
N GLY A 223 -11.05 66.95 -7.92
CA GLY A 223 -11.54 66.00 -8.92
C GLY A 223 -12.52 64.99 -8.33
N ARG A 224 -13.82 65.31 -8.41
CA ARG A 224 -14.93 64.39 -8.10
C ARG A 224 -14.98 63.26 -9.14
N GLY A 225 -15.17 62.03 -8.68
CA GLY A 225 -15.47 60.88 -9.55
C GLY A 225 -15.82 59.65 -8.73
N GLY A 226 -17.09 59.47 -8.41
CA GLY A 226 -17.58 58.21 -7.87
C GLY A 226 -17.62 57.12 -8.95
N VAL A 227 -17.79 55.86 -8.53
CA VAL A 227 -18.79 54.90 -9.05
C VAL A 227 -18.45 53.44 -8.64
N ARG A 228 -19.41 52.87 -7.91
CA ARG A 228 -19.97 51.50 -7.92
C ARG A 228 -19.12 50.28 -7.53
N ARG A 229 -19.63 49.66 -6.44
CA ARG A 229 -19.46 48.26 -6.05
C ARG A 229 -19.95 47.30 -7.15
N ALA A 230 -19.11 46.36 -7.56
CA ALA A 230 -19.50 45.21 -8.38
C ALA A 230 -20.08 44.08 -7.52
N ARG A 231 -21.29 43.63 -7.88
CA ARG A 231 -21.99 42.45 -7.35
C ARG A 231 -21.37 41.17 -7.90
N ARG A 232 -21.34 40.11 -7.06
CA ARG A 232 -20.96 38.73 -7.44
C ARG A 232 -22.03 38.09 -8.35
N PRO A 233 -21.65 37.28 -9.35
CA PRO A 233 -22.60 36.50 -10.14
C PRO A 233 -23.02 35.20 -9.43
N ARG A 234 -24.33 34.92 -9.46
CA ARG A 234 -24.97 33.63 -9.14
C ARG A 234 -24.79 32.69 -10.33
N ILE A 235 -24.33 31.47 -10.09
CA ILE A 235 -24.27 30.39 -11.08
C ILE A 235 -25.57 29.57 -10.95
N THR A 236 -26.38 29.54 -12.01
CA THR A 236 -27.53 28.64 -12.18
C THR A 236 -27.07 27.37 -12.90
N ARG A 237 -27.40 26.20 -12.33
CA ARG A 237 -27.26 24.88 -12.96
C ARG A 237 -28.34 24.72 -14.03
N HIS A 238 -27.95 24.34 -15.24
CA HIS A 238 -28.84 23.76 -16.23
C HIS A 238 -28.79 22.23 -16.15
N ARG A 239 -29.97 21.64 -16.38
CA ARG A 239 -30.31 20.22 -16.35
C ARG A 239 -29.49 19.38 -17.33
#